data_AF-A0A1F3KWH2-F1
#
_entry.id   AF-A0A1F3KWH2-F1
#
_cell.length_a   1.000
_cell.length_b   1.000
_cell.length_c   1.000
_cell.angle_alpha   90.00
_cell.angle_beta   90.00
_cell.angle_gamma   90.00
#
_symmetry.space_group_name_H-M   'P 1'
#
loop_
_entity.id
_entity.type
_entity.pdbx_description
1 polymer ?
#
loop_
_entity_poly.entity_id
_entity_poly.type
_entity_poly.pdbx_seq_one_letter_code
_entity_poly.pdbx_strand_id
1 'polypeptide(L)'
;MKNLFRFSILLVLGVAVASCGKYPGFKKADSGLYYKFHIQTGDTAKPAVNNILQLDLSYYTMKNGKVDSVLMKPTAMPFQLMAPFFKGDLMEALALMSKGDSATFIVSADSFFTKFVKQPRPAFIDSNSVLYFDVKLKDFMTMEQMMKKREEENAQKLQAEAEVIAKYIADNKITVQPTESGLYLIETTKGKGPKPTAGQKVKVHYTGMLLDGTKFDSSVDRGQPFEFTIGQGQVIKGWDEAISMLSKGSKARLIIPSTIGYGERGAGQVIPPFSPLVFDVELLEIVK
;
A
#
# COMPACT_ATOMS: atom_id res chain seq x y z
N MET A 1 21.66 40.14 -43.74
CA MET A 1 22.43 38.88 -43.81
C MET A 1 21.85 37.93 -42.76
N LYS A 2 21.22 36.83 -43.20
CA LYS A 2 20.51 35.87 -42.36
C LYS A 2 21.49 34.80 -41.87
N ASN A 3 21.66 34.66 -40.55
CA ASN A 3 22.42 33.55 -39.97
C ASN A 3 21.49 32.34 -39.79
N LEU A 4 21.64 31.34 -40.66
CA LEU A 4 21.05 30.02 -40.51
C LEU A 4 21.83 29.24 -39.44
N PHE A 5 21.18 28.93 -38.31
CA PHE A 5 21.61 27.87 -37.42
C PHE A 5 21.25 26.51 -38.04
N ARG A 6 22.26 25.73 -38.44
CA ARG A 6 22.10 24.34 -38.87
C ARG A 6 22.08 23.44 -37.64
N PHE A 7 20.92 22.86 -37.32
CA PHE A 7 20.82 21.71 -36.43
C PHE A 7 21.33 20.47 -37.16
N SER A 8 22.52 20.00 -36.79
CA SER A 8 23.00 18.67 -37.20
C SER A 8 22.35 17.61 -36.31
N ILE A 9 21.31 16.95 -36.81
CA ILE A 9 20.79 15.72 -36.22
C ILE A 9 21.79 14.61 -36.52
N LEU A 10 22.58 14.23 -35.50
CA LEU A 10 23.44 13.05 -35.55
C LEU A 10 22.56 11.80 -35.36
N LEU A 11 22.13 11.23 -36.48
CA LEU A 11 21.53 9.89 -36.51
C LEU A 11 22.65 8.87 -36.26
N VAL A 12 22.86 8.48 -35.00
CA VAL A 12 23.77 7.37 -34.67
C VAL A 12 23.09 6.08 -35.10
N LEU A 13 23.42 5.61 -36.31
CA LEU A 13 23.09 4.26 -36.77
C LEU A 13 23.92 3.28 -35.93
N GLY A 14 23.32 2.78 -34.85
CA GLY A 14 23.89 1.68 -34.07
C GLY A 14 23.87 0.41 -34.91
N VAL A 15 25.03 0.02 -35.44
CA VAL A 15 25.23 -1.29 -36.07
C VAL A 15 24.92 -2.37 -35.04
N ALA A 16 23.79 -3.06 -35.22
CA ALA A 16 23.44 -4.22 -34.42
C ALA A 16 24.34 -5.38 -34.83
N VAL A 17 25.46 -5.56 -34.13
CA VAL A 17 26.24 -6.80 -34.20
C VAL A 17 25.32 -7.89 -33.66
N ALA A 18 24.88 -8.78 -34.55
CA ALA A 18 24.14 -9.99 -34.18
C ALA A 18 25.07 -10.86 -33.31
N SER A 19 24.97 -10.70 -31.99
CA SER A 19 25.67 -11.53 -31.02
C SER A 19 25.18 -12.96 -31.18
N CYS A 20 25.98 -13.82 -31.82
CA CYS A 20 25.83 -15.27 -31.82
C CYS A 20 26.20 -15.83 -30.42
N GLY A 21 25.53 -15.33 -29.38
CA GLY A 21 25.72 -15.74 -28.00
C GLY A 21 24.72 -16.81 -27.57
N LYS A 22 24.96 -17.43 -26.41
CA LYS A 22 24.09 -18.43 -25.75
C LYS A 22 22.61 -18.02 -25.69
N TYR A 23 22.33 -16.71 -25.64
CA TYR A 23 20.98 -16.14 -25.64
C TYR A 23 20.85 -15.09 -26.75
N PRO A 24 20.32 -15.45 -27.93
CA PRO A 24 20.18 -14.53 -29.05
C PRO A 24 19.38 -13.26 -28.69
N GLY A 25 19.90 -12.09 -29.08
CA GLY A 25 19.27 -10.79 -28.81
C GLY A 25 19.50 -10.24 -27.40
N PHE A 26 20.21 -10.96 -26.52
CA PHE A 26 20.65 -10.45 -25.23
C PHE A 26 22.09 -9.94 -25.31
N LYS A 27 22.33 -8.80 -24.69
CA LYS A 27 23.68 -8.32 -24.36
C LYS A 27 24.18 -9.05 -23.12
N LYS A 28 25.51 -9.11 -22.94
CA LYS A 28 26.15 -9.69 -21.76
C LYS A 28 27.02 -8.63 -21.08
N ALA A 29 26.85 -8.44 -19.78
CA ALA A 29 27.71 -7.61 -18.95
C ALA A 29 28.96 -8.38 -18.49
N ASP A 30 29.98 -7.67 -18.02
CA ASP A 30 31.25 -8.27 -17.55
C ASP A 30 31.05 -9.20 -16.34
N SER A 31 30.02 -8.94 -15.55
CA SER A 31 29.58 -9.81 -14.45
C SER A 31 29.06 -11.18 -14.91
N GLY A 32 28.72 -11.32 -16.19
CA GLY A 32 28.03 -12.48 -16.74
C GLY A 32 26.51 -12.34 -16.83
N LEU A 33 25.92 -11.23 -16.36
CA LEU A 33 24.50 -10.93 -16.51
C LEU A 33 24.13 -10.81 -17.99
N TYR A 34 23.06 -11.47 -18.42
CA TYR A 34 22.49 -11.23 -19.74
C TYR A 34 21.25 -10.36 -19.62
N TYR A 35 21.13 -9.37 -20.49
CA TYR A 35 20.05 -8.40 -20.46
C TYR A 35 19.60 -7.97 -21.86
N LYS A 36 18.34 -7.57 -21.96
CA LYS A 36 17.75 -6.99 -23.16
C LYS A 36 16.77 -5.89 -22.74
N PHE A 37 17.11 -4.64 -23.01
CA PHE A 37 16.16 -3.54 -22.87
C PHE A 37 15.14 -3.58 -24.01
N HIS A 38 13.87 -3.43 -23.66
CA HIS A 38 12.77 -3.26 -24.60
C HIS A 38 12.38 -1.79 -24.71
N ILE A 39 12.42 -1.08 -23.59
CA ILE A 39 12.31 0.39 -23.51
C ILE A 39 13.51 0.89 -22.73
N GLN A 40 14.22 1.85 -23.33
CA GLN A 40 15.30 2.57 -22.66
C GLN A 40 15.04 4.07 -22.82
N THR A 41 14.77 4.76 -21.71
CA THR A 41 14.30 6.15 -21.73
C THR A 41 15.42 7.15 -22.02
N GLY A 42 16.69 6.74 -21.87
CA GLY A 42 17.85 7.62 -22.01
C GLY A 42 18.11 8.49 -20.78
N ASP A 43 17.31 8.36 -19.72
CA ASP A 43 17.59 8.98 -18.44
C ASP A 43 18.89 8.42 -17.85
N THR A 44 19.67 9.28 -17.21
CA THR A 44 20.98 8.96 -16.64
C THR A 44 20.90 8.62 -15.15
N ALA A 45 19.80 8.99 -14.47
CA ALA A 45 19.61 8.70 -13.06
C ALA A 45 19.44 7.18 -12.86
N LYS A 46 20.26 6.60 -11.99
CA LYS A 46 20.24 5.17 -11.64
C LYS A 46 19.91 4.98 -10.17
N PRO A 47 19.20 3.90 -9.81
CA PRO A 47 18.98 3.60 -8.41
C PRO A 47 20.29 3.21 -7.73
N ALA A 48 20.48 3.72 -6.51
CA ALA A 48 21.58 3.36 -5.64
C ALA A 48 21.19 2.24 -4.67
N VAL A 49 22.19 1.55 -4.11
CA VAL A 49 21.96 0.60 -3.00
C VAL A 49 21.18 1.30 -1.89
N ASN A 50 20.22 0.58 -1.30
CA ASN A 50 19.21 1.01 -0.34
C ASN A 50 18.10 1.94 -0.87
N ASN A 51 18.10 2.31 -2.15
CA ASN A 51 16.93 2.94 -2.74
C ASN A 51 15.76 1.95 -2.78
N ILE A 52 14.55 2.48 -2.66
CA ILE A 52 13.33 1.73 -2.88
C ILE A 52 12.90 1.95 -4.33
N LEU A 53 12.83 0.85 -5.07
CA LEU A 53 12.39 0.78 -6.45
C LEU A 53 10.89 0.53 -6.47
N GLN A 54 10.15 1.29 -7.26
CA GLN A 54 8.79 0.96 -7.65
C GLN A 54 8.85 0.30 -9.02
N LEU A 55 8.54 -1.00 -9.09
CA LEU A 55 8.67 -1.76 -10.32
C LEU A 55 7.52 -2.75 -10.52
N ASP A 56 7.26 -3.11 -11.77
CA ASP A 56 6.53 -4.32 -12.11
C ASP A 56 7.54 -5.43 -12.36
N LEU A 57 7.39 -6.56 -11.66
CA LEU A 57 8.25 -7.74 -11.80
C LEU A 57 7.43 -8.94 -12.20
N SER A 58 7.95 -9.72 -13.15
CA SER A 58 7.55 -11.10 -13.36
C SER A 58 8.78 -11.95 -13.62
N TYR A 59 8.71 -13.24 -13.30
CA TYR A 59 9.76 -14.16 -13.71
C TYR A 59 9.25 -15.56 -14.02
N TYR A 60 9.94 -16.18 -14.98
CA TYR A 60 9.52 -17.43 -15.61
C TYR A 60 10.71 -18.25 -16.09
N THR A 61 10.45 -19.53 -16.38
CA THR A 61 11.36 -20.43 -17.09
C THR A 61 10.99 -20.48 -18.58
N MET A 62 11.96 -20.85 -19.40
CA MET A 62 11.78 -21.05 -20.84
C MET A 62 12.16 -22.48 -21.22
N LYS A 63 11.43 -23.07 -22.16
CA LYS A 63 11.71 -24.39 -22.76
C LYS A 63 11.44 -24.34 -24.26
N ASN A 64 12.41 -24.76 -25.07
CA ASN A 64 12.32 -24.75 -26.54
C ASN A 64 11.88 -23.38 -27.12
N GLY A 65 12.40 -22.29 -26.56
CA GLY A 65 12.12 -20.92 -27.02
C GLY A 65 10.74 -20.38 -26.63
N LYS A 66 9.97 -21.10 -25.82
CA LYS A 66 8.66 -20.66 -25.30
C LYS A 66 8.68 -20.58 -23.78
N VAL A 67 7.81 -19.74 -23.21
CA VAL A 67 7.57 -19.69 -21.77
C VAL A 67 7.05 -21.06 -21.32
N ASP A 68 7.71 -21.63 -20.34
CA ASP A 68 7.40 -22.95 -19.80
C ASP A 68 6.60 -22.85 -18.50
N SER A 69 7.08 -22.08 -17.53
CA SER A 69 6.39 -21.84 -16.26
C SER A 69 6.55 -20.40 -15.78
N VAL A 70 5.43 -19.74 -15.46
CA VAL A 70 5.42 -18.43 -14.81
C VAL A 70 5.42 -18.62 -13.30
N LEU A 71 6.52 -18.25 -12.64
CA LEU A 71 6.69 -18.38 -11.19
C LEU A 71 6.17 -17.16 -10.44
N MET A 72 6.23 -15.99 -11.08
CA MET A 72 5.63 -14.77 -10.58
C MET A 72 4.98 -14.03 -11.73
N LYS A 73 3.67 -13.81 -11.62
CA LYS A 73 2.92 -12.95 -12.56
C LYS A 73 3.34 -11.48 -12.37
N PRO A 74 3.16 -10.62 -13.38
CA PRO A 74 3.44 -9.18 -13.26
C PRO A 74 2.79 -8.60 -12.01
N THR A 75 3.62 -8.25 -11.03
CA THR A 75 3.18 -7.73 -9.74
C THR A 75 3.92 -6.43 -9.46
N ALA A 76 3.17 -5.39 -9.12
CA ALA A 76 3.72 -4.12 -8.67
C ALA A 76 4.10 -4.24 -7.19
N MET A 77 5.36 -3.99 -6.85
CA MET A 77 5.78 -3.96 -5.45
C MET A 77 6.96 -3.02 -5.22
N PRO A 78 7.05 -2.36 -4.05
CA PRO A 78 8.27 -1.70 -3.64
C PRO A 78 9.36 -2.75 -3.42
N PHE A 79 10.56 -2.49 -3.92
CA PHE A 79 11.71 -3.39 -3.80
C PHE A 79 12.92 -2.59 -3.34
N GLN A 80 13.53 -2.96 -2.21
CA GLN A 80 14.75 -2.29 -1.75
C GLN A 80 15.95 -2.84 -2.53
N LEU A 81 16.63 -1.98 -3.28
CA LEU A 81 17.83 -2.36 -3.99
C LEU A 81 18.94 -2.69 -2.98
N MET A 82 19.50 -3.88 -3.09
CA MET A 82 20.60 -4.35 -2.24
C MET A 82 21.90 -4.45 -3.04
N ALA A 83 23.01 -4.71 -2.34
CA ALA A 83 24.23 -5.12 -3.02
C ALA A 83 24.04 -6.49 -3.70
N PRO A 84 24.70 -6.75 -4.84
CA PRO A 84 24.62 -8.05 -5.52
C PRO A 84 25.06 -9.23 -4.64
N PHE A 85 24.30 -10.31 -4.68
CA PHE A 85 24.58 -11.52 -3.89
C PHE A 85 25.52 -12.50 -4.60
N PHE A 86 25.60 -12.42 -5.93
CA PHE A 86 26.43 -13.28 -6.77
C PHE A 86 26.72 -12.60 -8.13
N LYS A 87 27.57 -13.21 -8.95
CA LYS A 87 27.88 -12.71 -10.30
C LYS A 87 26.68 -12.90 -11.25
N GLY A 88 26.29 -11.85 -11.97
CA GLY A 88 25.12 -11.89 -12.85
C GLY A 88 23.79 -11.85 -12.07
N ASP A 89 23.80 -11.20 -10.91
CA ASP A 89 22.67 -11.11 -9.99
C ASP A 89 21.62 -10.08 -10.44
N LEU A 90 20.38 -10.28 -9.96
CA LEU A 90 19.28 -9.39 -10.26
C LEU A 90 19.50 -7.97 -9.70
N MET A 91 20.21 -7.79 -8.59
CA MET A 91 20.43 -6.44 -8.04
C MET A 91 21.30 -5.60 -8.97
N GLU A 92 22.30 -6.22 -9.60
CA GLU A 92 23.09 -5.58 -10.64
C GLU A 92 22.21 -5.18 -11.83
N ALA A 93 21.34 -6.08 -12.27
CA ALA A 93 20.38 -5.79 -13.34
C ALA A 93 19.51 -4.56 -13.03
N LEU A 94 18.94 -4.49 -11.82
CA LEU A 94 18.09 -3.39 -11.39
C LEU A 94 18.88 -2.07 -11.28
N ALA A 95 20.15 -2.13 -10.86
CA ALA A 95 21.04 -0.96 -10.79
C ALA A 95 21.38 -0.37 -12.17
N LEU A 96 21.28 -1.16 -13.25
CA LEU A 96 21.51 -0.69 -14.63
C LEU A 96 20.32 0.08 -15.21
N MET A 97 19.13 -0.02 -14.60
CA MET A 97 17.91 0.57 -15.14
C MET A 97 17.76 2.04 -14.75
N SER A 98 17.12 2.81 -15.63
CA SER A 98 16.62 4.16 -15.32
C SER A 98 15.10 4.14 -15.14
N LYS A 99 14.56 5.24 -14.61
CA LYS A 99 13.12 5.46 -14.53
C LYS A 99 12.47 5.30 -15.91
N GLY A 100 11.41 4.49 -15.97
CA GLY A 100 10.63 4.20 -17.17
C GLY A 100 11.19 3.08 -18.05
N ASP A 101 12.38 2.56 -17.76
CA ASP A 101 12.97 1.47 -18.53
C ASP A 101 12.15 0.17 -18.37
N SER A 102 12.16 -0.65 -19.41
CA SER A 102 11.73 -2.04 -19.34
C SER A 102 12.78 -2.97 -19.97
N ALA A 103 13.04 -4.09 -19.31
CA ALA A 103 14.08 -5.02 -19.74
C ALA A 103 13.75 -6.46 -19.31
N THR A 104 14.30 -7.41 -20.06
CA THR A 104 14.41 -8.81 -19.61
C THR A 104 15.84 -9.08 -19.17
N PHE A 105 15.99 -9.72 -18.01
CA PHE A 105 17.27 -10.17 -17.48
C PHE A 105 17.28 -11.69 -17.33
N ILE A 106 18.41 -12.32 -17.59
CA ILE A 106 18.58 -13.77 -17.42
C ILE A 106 19.49 -14.01 -16.21
N VAL A 107 18.96 -14.69 -15.21
CA VAL A 107 19.64 -14.92 -13.92
C VAL A 107 19.70 -16.42 -13.65
N SER A 108 20.77 -16.91 -13.03
CA SER A 108 20.88 -18.32 -12.61
C SER A 108 19.73 -18.67 -11.67
N ALA A 109 18.94 -19.70 -12.02
CA ALA A 109 17.84 -20.15 -11.17
C ALA A 109 18.37 -20.65 -9.82
N ASP A 110 19.45 -21.43 -9.84
CA ASP A 110 20.07 -21.99 -8.64
C ASP A 110 20.58 -20.90 -7.69
N SER A 111 21.34 -19.93 -8.20
CA SER A 111 21.85 -18.84 -7.36
C SER A 111 20.72 -17.93 -6.86
N PHE A 112 19.70 -17.67 -7.68
CA PHE A 112 18.53 -16.90 -7.24
C PHE A 112 17.82 -17.57 -6.07
N PHE A 113 17.47 -18.85 -6.16
CA PHE A 113 16.76 -19.52 -5.07
C PHE A 113 17.63 -19.73 -3.83
N THR A 114 18.86 -20.21 -4.01
CA THR A 114 19.71 -20.61 -2.87
C THR A 114 20.37 -19.43 -2.17
N LYS A 115 20.71 -18.35 -2.89
CA LYS A 115 21.44 -17.19 -2.32
C LYS A 115 20.56 -15.99 -2.06
N PHE A 116 19.63 -15.69 -2.96
CA PHE A 116 18.73 -14.54 -2.81
C PHE A 116 17.47 -14.90 -2.01
N VAL A 117 16.67 -15.86 -2.50
CA VAL A 117 15.43 -16.30 -1.81
C VAL A 117 15.78 -17.07 -0.52
N LYS A 118 16.97 -17.69 -0.47
CA LYS A 118 17.43 -18.56 0.63
C LYS A 118 16.49 -19.73 0.89
N GLN A 119 15.92 -20.27 -0.18
CA GLN A 119 15.05 -21.45 -0.15
C GLN A 119 15.55 -22.50 -1.14
N PRO A 120 15.22 -23.79 -0.94
CA PRO A 120 15.48 -24.81 -1.93
C PRO A 120 14.82 -24.43 -3.26
N ARG A 121 15.57 -24.59 -4.35
CA ARG A 121 15.06 -24.41 -5.70
C ARG A 121 13.91 -25.41 -5.93
N PRO A 122 12.79 -24.99 -6.55
CA PRO A 122 11.70 -25.92 -6.86
C PRO A 122 12.18 -27.10 -7.71
N ALA A 123 11.71 -28.31 -7.38
CA ALA A 123 12.21 -29.55 -7.98
C ALA A 123 11.95 -29.68 -9.49
N PHE A 124 10.94 -28.98 -10.02
CA PHE A 124 10.60 -28.96 -11.45
C PHE A 124 11.51 -28.05 -12.29
N ILE A 125 12.33 -27.22 -11.64
CA ILE A 125 13.36 -26.43 -12.31
C ILE A 125 14.62 -27.31 -12.39
N ASP A 126 15.53 -27.09 -13.34
CA ASP A 126 16.85 -27.76 -13.37
C ASP A 126 17.95 -26.89 -12.74
N SER A 127 18.97 -27.46 -12.12
CA SER A 127 20.03 -26.68 -11.44
C SER A 127 20.84 -25.80 -12.38
N ASN A 128 20.98 -26.22 -13.63
CA ASN A 128 21.72 -25.48 -14.65
C ASN A 128 20.81 -24.53 -15.47
N SER A 129 19.52 -24.46 -15.13
CA SER A 129 18.57 -23.58 -15.79
C SER A 129 18.69 -22.13 -15.33
N VAL A 130 17.99 -21.26 -16.06
CA VAL A 130 17.95 -19.83 -15.81
C VAL A 130 16.52 -19.36 -15.67
N LEU A 131 16.35 -18.25 -14.96
CA LEU A 131 15.12 -17.50 -14.87
C LEU A 131 15.21 -16.27 -15.77
N TYR A 132 14.09 -15.94 -16.41
CA TYR A 132 13.90 -14.71 -17.16
C TYR A 132 13.08 -13.77 -16.30
N PHE A 133 13.64 -12.61 -15.98
CA PHE A 133 12.99 -11.56 -15.21
C PHE A 133 12.58 -10.44 -16.15
N ASP A 134 11.27 -10.25 -16.34
CA ASP A 134 10.75 -9.07 -17.02
C ASP A 134 10.49 -8.00 -15.98
N VAL A 135 11.16 -6.86 -16.14
CA VAL A 135 11.13 -5.74 -15.20
C VAL A 135 10.70 -4.48 -15.92
N LYS A 136 9.79 -3.73 -15.32
CA LYS A 136 9.52 -2.33 -15.66
C LYS A 136 9.79 -1.45 -14.45
N LEU A 137 10.82 -0.62 -14.50
CA LEU A 137 11.15 0.30 -13.41
C LEU A 137 10.31 1.57 -13.55
N LYS A 138 9.37 1.81 -12.64
CA LYS A 138 8.47 2.98 -12.67
C LYS A 138 9.07 4.18 -11.97
N ASP A 139 9.75 3.96 -10.86
CA ASP A 139 10.40 5.00 -10.06
C ASP A 139 11.43 4.40 -9.12
N PHE A 140 12.29 5.25 -8.56
CA PHE A 140 13.11 4.89 -7.40
C PHE A 140 13.37 6.11 -6.52
N MET A 141 13.53 5.89 -5.23
CA MET A 141 13.72 6.96 -4.25
C MET A 141 14.47 6.46 -3.03
N THR A 142 15.04 7.36 -2.23
CA THR A 142 15.59 6.99 -0.92
C THR A 142 14.46 6.62 0.06
N MET A 143 14.80 5.92 1.15
CA MET A 143 13.83 5.66 2.21
C MET A 143 13.27 6.96 2.81
N GLU A 144 14.11 7.98 2.98
CA GLU A 144 13.69 9.31 3.45
C GLU A 144 12.68 9.96 2.51
N GLN A 145 12.95 9.93 1.20
CA GLN A 145 12.03 10.46 0.19
C GLN A 145 10.71 9.67 0.16
N MET A 146 10.74 8.35 0.32
CA MET A 146 9.55 7.52 0.44
C MET A 146 8.73 7.90 1.68
N MET A 147 9.37 8.02 2.83
CA MET A 147 8.69 8.37 4.08
C MET A 147 8.06 9.76 3.98
N LYS A 148 8.80 10.75 3.47
CA LYS A 148 8.28 12.09 3.24
C LYS A 148 7.10 12.09 2.26
N LYS A 149 7.19 11.36 1.15
CA LYS A 149 6.08 11.23 0.19
C LYS A 149 4.85 10.61 0.85
N ARG A 150 5.03 9.57 1.67
CA ARG A 150 3.93 8.94 2.42
C ARG A 150 3.31 9.89 3.45
N GLU A 151 4.12 10.66 4.15
CA GLU A 151 3.65 11.68 5.10
C GLU A 151 2.82 12.77 4.37
N GLU A 152 3.30 13.25 3.23
CA GLU A 152 2.58 14.21 2.39
C GLU A 152 1.25 13.63 1.87
N GLU A 153 1.26 12.39 1.37
CA GLU A 153 0.05 11.69 0.93
C GLU A 153 -0.95 11.49 2.09
N ASN A 154 -0.46 11.13 3.27
CA ASN A 154 -1.30 10.95 4.46
C ASN A 154 -1.89 12.29 4.94
N ALA A 155 -1.11 13.37 4.91
CA ALA A 155 -1.58 14.71 5.24
C ALA A 155 -2.68 15.16 4.27
N GLN A 156 -2.52 14.91 2.96
CA GLN A 156 -3.54 15.20 1.95
C GLN A 156 -4.82 14.41 2.20
N LYS A 157 -4.72 13.13 2.56
CA LYS A 157 -5.90 12.30 2.87
C LYS A 157 -6.61 12.76 4.14
N LEU A 158 -5.88 13.14 5.18
CA LEU A 158 -6.47 13.71 6.40
C LEU A 158 -7.15 15.05 6.14
N GLN A 159 -6.57 15.89 5.27
CA GLN A 159 -7.21 17.13 4.84
C GLN A 159 -8.51 16.85 4.07
N ALA A 160 -8.48 15.93 3.10
CA ALA A 160 -9.68 15.53 2.35
C ALA A 160 -10.75 14.93 3.27
N GLU A 161 -10.35 14.10 4.24
CA GLU A 161 -11.25 13.60 5.28
C GLU A 161 -11.91 14.74 6.06
N ALA A 162 -11.13 15.73 6.52
CA ALA A 162 -11.67 16.86 7.28
C ALA A 162 -12.70 17.66 6.47
N GLU A 163 -12.46 17.85 5.17
CA GLU A 163 -13.41 18.50 4.26
C GLU A 163 -14.71 17.69 4.11
N VAL A 164 -14.62 16.37 3.99
CA VAL A 164 -15.81 15.50 3.90
C VAL A 164 -16.58 15.47 5.22
N ILE A 165 -15.90 15.43 6.37
CA ILE A 165 -16.56 15.55 7.69
C ILE A 165 -17.25 16.91 7.78
N ALA A 166 -16.58 18.01 7.48
CA ALA A 166 -17.16 19.36 7.54
C ALA A 166 -18.41 19.48 6.65
N LYS A 167 -18.36 18.91 5.45
CA LYS A 167 -19.53 18.82 4.57
C LYS A 167 -20.66 18.01 5.20
N TYR A 168 -20.37 16.83 5.76
CA TYR A 168 -21.38 16.01 6.43
C TYR A 168 -22.04 16.75 7.60
N ILE A 169 -21.25 17.45 8.42
CA ILE A 169 -21.73 18.29 9.53
C ILE A 169 -22.71 19.36 9.02
N ALA A 170 -22.34 20.08 7.96
CA ALA A 170 -23.17 21.12 7.37
C ALA A 170 -24.48 20.58 6.78
N ASP A 171 -24.39 19.52 5.96
CA ASP A 171 -25.53 18.88 5.30
C ASP A 171 -26.55 18.35 6.32
N ASN A 172 -26.06 17.82 7.45
CA ASN A 172 -26.90 17.28 8.52
C ASN A 172 -27.26 18.31 9.61
N LYS A 173 -26.88 19.59 9.43
CA LYS A 173 -27.17 20.70 10.36
C LYS A 173 -26.71 20.39 11.79
N ILE A 174 -25.56 19.73 11.93
CA ILE A 174 -25.02 19.36 13.23
C ILE A 174 -24.38 20.60 13.87
N THR A 175 -24.79 20.92 15.09
CA THR A 175 -24.39 22.14 15.81
C THR A 175 -23.42 21.89 16.97
N VAL A 176 -23.21 20.63 17.35
CA VAL A 176 -22.24 20.29 18.40
C VAL A 176 -20.82 20.51 17.89
N GLN A 177 -19.95 20.96 18.77
CA GLN A 177 -18.52 21.06 18.49
C GLN A 177 -17.84 19.70 18.71
N PRO A 178 -16.76 19.40 17.98
CA PRO A 178 -16.00 18.18 18.24
C PRO A 178 -15.26 18.26 19.57
N THR A 179 -14.92 17.10 20.14
CA THR A 179 -13.95 17.02 21.24
C THR A 179 -12.53 17.31 20.74
N GLU A 180 -11.56 17.35 21.66
CA GLU A 180 -10.14 17.54 21.31
C GLU A 180 -9.59 16.47 20.36
N SER A 181 -10.18 15.26 20.37
CA SER A 181 -9.80 14.17 19.47
C SER A 181 -10.48 14.25 18.10
N GLY A 182 -11.39 15.21 17.91
CA GLY A 182 -12.19 15.37 16.69
C GLY A 182 -13.52 14.59 16.69
N LEU A 183 -13.86 13.88 17.75
CA LEU A 183 -15.14 13.17 17.87
C LEU A 183 -16.31 14.15 17.94
N TYR A 184 -17.33 13.96 17.10
CA TYR A 184 -18.63 14.59 17.33
C TYR A 184 -19.56 13.59 18.01
N LEU A 185 -20.11 13.96 19.15
CA LEU A 185 -21.09 13.18 19.91
C LEU A 185 -22.42 13.93 19.94
N ILE A 186 -23.41 13.41 19.23
CA ILE A 186 -24.74 13.98 19.12
C ILE A 186 -25.72 13.09 19.90
N GLU A 187 -26.01 13.42 21.16
CA GLU A 187 -27.03 12.71 21.92
C GLU A 187 -28.42 12.95 21.32
N THR A 188 -29.04 11.90 20.81
CA THR A 188 -30.42 11.91 20.28
C THR A 188 -31.44 11.55 21.35
N THR A 189 -31.01 10.84 22.39
CA THR A 189 -31.82 10.57 23.59
C THR A 189 -30.90 10.55 24.80
N LYS A 190 -31.23 11.34 25.83
CA LYS A 190 -30.44 11.41 27.06
C LYS A 190 -30.86 10.31 28.04
N GLY A 191 -29.91 9.46 28.39
CA GLY A 191 -30.07 8.43 29.42
C GLY A 191 -30.17 9.01 30.83
N LYS A 192 -30.75 8.23 31.75
CA LYS A 192 -30.92 8.60 33.17
C LYS A 192 -30.05 7.77 34.12
N GLY A 193 -29.36 6.75 33.62
CA GLY A 193 -28.51 5.91 34.43
C GLY A 193 -27.11 6.49 34.64
N PRO A 194 -26.25 5.78 35.39
CA PRO A 194 -24.87 6.21 35.60
C PRO A 194 -24.07 6.17 34.29
N LYS A 195 -22.99 6.94 34.24
CA LYS A 195 -21.97 6.84 33.19
C LYS A 195 -21.00 5.70 33.52
N PRO A 196 -20.51 4.94 32.53
CA PRO A 196 -19.50 3.92 32.78
C PRO A 196 -18.14 4.56 33.07
N THR A 197 -17.35 3.90 33.91
CA THR A 197 -15.94 4.24 34.17
C THR A 197 -15.01 3.25 33.50
N ALA A 198 -13.75 3.64 33.28
CA ALA A 198 -12.73 2.75 32.75
C ALA A 198 -12.66 1.42 33.55
N GLY A 199 -12.51 0.32 32.83
CA GLY A 199 -12.50 -1.04 33.39
C GLY A 199 -13.90 -1.67 33.56
N GLN A 200 -14.98 -0.91 33.45
CA GLN A 200 -16.33 -1.49 33.46
C GLN A 200 -16.70 -2.09 32.11
N LYS A 201 -17.45 -3.19 32.14
CA LYS A 201 -18.01 -3.80 30.95
C LYS A 201 -19.35 -3.16 30.61
N VAL A 202 -19.59 -2.91 29.33
CA VAL A 202 -20.84 -2.31 28.83
C VAL A 202 -21.48 -3.19 27.76
N LYS A 203 -22.80 -3.06 27.60
CA LYS A 203 -23.56 -3.59 26.46
C LYS A 203 -24.08 -2.43 25.61
N VAL A 204 -23.80 -2.48 24.32
CA VAL A 204 -24.16 -1.42 23.37
C VAL A 204 -24.85 -2.02 22.15
N HIS A 205 -25.98 -1.42 21.75
CA HIS A 205 -26.48 -1.60 20.39
C HIS A 205 -25.87 -0.54 19.48
N TYR A 206 -25.51 -0.92 18.26
CA TYR A 206 -24.97 0.01 17.29
C TYR A 206 -25.28 -0.37 15.84
N THR A 207 -25.20 0.64 14.98
CA THR A 207 -25.07 0.50 13.54
C THR A 207 -23.93 1.41 13.08
N GLY A 208 -22.92 0.83 12.43
CA GLY A 208 -21.76 1.52 11.88
C GLY A 208 -21.87 1.70 10.37
N MET A 209 -21.61 2.91 9.90
CA MET A 209 -21.74 3.31 8.50
C MET A 209 -20.58 4.22 8.07
N LEU A 210 -20.29 4.24 6.78
CA LEU A 210 -19.53 5.33 6.16
C LEU A 210 -20.39 6.60 6.06
N LEU A 211 -19.78 7.76 5.82
CA LEU A 211 -20.51 9.04 5.72
C LEU A 211 -21.51 9.09 4.55
N ASP A 212 -21.34 8.23 3.54
CA ASP A 212 -22.29 8.08 2.43
C ASP A 212 -23.52 7.23 2.78
N GLY A 213 -23.58 6.68 4.00
CA GLY A 213 -24.67 5.82 4.48
C GLY A 213 -24.43 4.33 4.24
N THR A 214 -23.32 3.93 3.63
CA THR A 214 -22.96 2.52 3.46
C THR A 214 -22.75 1.87 4.81
N LYS A 215 -23.71 1.05 5.24
CA LYS A 215 -23.64 0.27 6.47
C LYS A 215 -22.61 -0.85 6.33
N PHE A 216 -21.61 -0.88 7.21
CA PHE A 216 -20.59 -1.92 7.24
C PHE A 216 -20.84 -2.95 8.34
N ASP A 217 -21.53 -2.57 9.42
CA ASP A 217 -21.82 -3.46 10.53
C ASP A 217 -23.01 -2.99 11.38
N SER A 218 -23.76 -3.91 12.00
CA SER A 218 -24.83 -3.58 12.95
C SER A 218 -25.11 -4.71 13.92
N SER A 219 -25.08 -4.40 15.21
CA SER A 219 -25.48 -5.35 16.25
C SER A 219 -27.00 -5.48 16.38
N VAL A 220 -27.75 -4.49 15.90
CA VAL A 220 -29.22 -4.53 15.85
C VAL A 220 -29.68 -5.53 14.79
N ASP A 221 -29.08 -5.51 13.60
CA ASP A 221 -29.41 -6.46 12.53
C ASP A 221 -29.11 -7.91 12.94
N ARG A 222 -28.07 -8.12 13.76
CA ARG A 222 -27.75 -9.43 14.34
C ARG A 222 -28.65 -9.84 15.50
N GLY A 223 -29.44 -8.92 16.05
CA GLY A 223 -30.25 -9.15 17.25
C GLY A 223 -29.44 -9.42 18.52
N GLN A 224 -28.14 -9.11 18.52
CA GLN A 224 -27.24 -9.40 19.65
C GLN A 224 -26.42 -8.15 20.01
N PRO A 225 -26.60 -7.57 21.22
CA PRO A 225 -25.77 -6.47 21.69
C PRO A 225 -24.28 -6.82 21.70
N PHE A 226 -23.45 -5.81 21.52
CA PHE A 226 -22.01 -5.95 21.60
C PHE A 226 -21.51 -5.60 23.00
N GLU A 227 -20.60 -6.43 23.53
CA GLU A 227 -19.99 -6.22 24.84
C GLU A 227 -18.52 -5.90 24.72
N PHE A 228 -18.07 -4.92 25.48
CA PHE A 228 -16.65 -4.62 25.62
C PHE A 228 -16.37 -3.92 26.95
N THR A 229 -15.09 -3.85 27.32
CA THR A 229 -14.62 -3.16 28.51
C THR A 229 -14.09 -1.76 28.15
N ILE A 230 -14.63 -0.74 28.81
CA ILE A 230 -14.32 0.67 28.55
C ILE A 230 -12.87 0.98 28.91
N GLY A 231 -12.18 1.69 28.00
CA GLY A 231 -10.85 2.24 28.23
C GLY A 231 -9.72 1.21 28.20
N GLN A 232 -9.97 0.03 27.65
CA GLN A 232 -8.99 -1.06 27.51
C GLN A 232 -8.49 -1.24 26.07
N GLY A 233 -8.91 -0.38 25.13
CA GLY A 233 -8.51 -0.48 23.72
C GLY A 233 -9.06 -1.74 23.03
N GLN A 234 -10.15 -2.31 23.54
CA GLN A 234 -10.86 -3.42 22.89
C GLN A 234 -11.64 -2.99 21.65
N VAL A 235 -11.88 -1.68 21.53
CA VAL A 235 -12.58 -1.01 20.44
C VAL A 235 -11.73 0.15 19.92
N ILE A 236 -12.17 0.78 18.81
CA ILE A 236 -11.54 1.99 18.30
C ILE A 236 -11.57 3.11 19.36
N LYS A 237 -10.56 3.99 19.35
CA LYS A 237 -10.40 5.04 20.37
C LYS A 237 -11.63 5.93 20.51
N GLY A 238 -12.28 6.28 19.40
CA GLY A 238 -13.49 7.10 19.39
C GLY A 238 -14.68 6.43 20.08
N TRP A 239 -14.74 5.10 20.11
CA TRP A 239 -15.75 4.37 20.89
C TRP A 239 -15.45 4.39 22.39
N ASP A 240 -14.20 4.12 22.78
CA ASP A 240 -13.79 4.20 24.18
C ASP A 240 -14.07 5.59 24.76
N GLU A 241 -13.77 6.65 24.00
CA GLU A 241 -14.08 8.03 24.35
C GLU A 241 -15.60 8.27 24.41
N ALA A 242 -16.32 8.04 23.30
CA ALA A 242 -17.73 8.40 23.19
C ALA A 242 -18.62 7.70 24.22
N ILE A 243 -18.45 6.38 24.40
CA ILE A 243 -19.32 5.61 25.29
C ILE A 243 -19.08 5.97 26.76
N SER A 244 -17.85 6.37 27.12
CA SER A 244 -17.55 6.89 28.47
C SER A 244 -18.28 8.20 28.80
N MET A 245 -18.64 8.99 27.78
CA MET A 245 -19.34 10.25 27.93
C MET A 245 -20.86 10.08 28.07
N LEU A 246 -21.41 8.93 27.67
CA LEU A 246 -22.85 8.66 27.67
C LEU A 246 -23.35 8.10 29.00
N SER A 247 -24.58 8.47 29.37
CA SER A 247 -25.30 7.84 30.48
C SER A 247 -25.95 6.54 30.03
N LYS A 248 -26.07 5.55 30.91
CA LYS A 248 -26.88 4.35 30.60
C LYS A 248 -28.29 4.77 30.16
N GLY A 249 -28.72 4.18 29.03
CA GLY A 249 -29.96 4.49 28.32
C GLY A 249 -29.85 5.62 27.28
N SER A 250 -28.67 6.24 27.11
CA SER A 250 -28.49 7.24 26.05
C SER A 250 -28.46 6.59 24.68
N LYS A 251 -29.03 7.30 23.70
CA LYS A 251 -28.82 7.07 22.26
C LYS A 251 -28.06 8.25 21.70
N ALA A 252 -27.09 7.97 20.84
CA ALA A 252 -26.28 9.01 20.23
C ALA A 252 -25.88 8.64 18.82
N ARG A 253 -25.69 9.66 17.99
CA ARG A 253 -24.92 9.56 16.75
C ARG A 253 -23.50 10.04 17.01
N LEU A 254 -22.53 9.24 16.61
CA LEU A 254 -21.11 9.54 16.70
C LEU A 254 -20.57 9.78 15.30
N ILE A 255 -19.74 10.79 15.13
CA ILE A 255 -18.92 10.96 13.92
C ILE A 255 -17.47 10.89 14.36
N ILE A 256 -16.78 9.88 13.89
CA ILE A 256 -15.46 9.47 14.36
C ILE A 256 -14.47 9.65 13.22
N PRO A 257 -13.55 10.64 13.30
CA PRO A 257 -12.43 10.76 12.37
C PRO A 257 -11.56 9.49 12.39
N SER A 258 -10.91 9.22 11.27
CA SER A 258 -10.10 8.02 11.04
C SER A 258 -8.94 7.92 12.04
N THR A 259 -8.40 9.05 12.52
CA THR A 259 -7.33 9.12 13.54
C THR A 259 -7.69 8.46 14.87
N ILE A 260 -8.98 8.45 15.22
CA ILE A 260 -9.55 7.74 16.37
C ILE A 260 -10.48 6.58 15.95
N GLY A 261 -10.49 6.27 14.66
CA GLY A 261 -11.13 5.10 14.04
C GLY A 261 -10.10 4.07 13.59
N TYR A 262 -10.13 3.70 12.30
CA TYR A 262 -9.24 2.68 11.70
C TYR A 262 -8.01 3.25 10.97
N GLY A 263 -7.85 4.57 10.92
CA GLY A 263 -6.67 5.29 10.42
C GLY A 263 -6.27 4.95 8.99
N GLU A 264 -4.97 5.02 8.72
CA GLU A 264 -4.36 4.76 7.40
C GLU A 264 -4.60 3.32 6.89
N ARG A 265 -4.86 2.37 7.79
CA ARG A 265 -5.02 0.97 7.40
C ARG A 265 -6.44 0.64 6.93
N GLY A 266 -7.44 1.35 7.45
CA GLY A 266 -8.84 0.93 7.29
C GLY A 266 -9.11 -0.41 8.01
N ALA A 267 -10.21 -1.06 7.65
CA ALA A 267 -10.60 -2.34 8.25
C ALA A 267 -11.33 -3.25 7.25
N GLY A 268 -10.81 -4.48 7.13
CA GLY A 268 -11.33 -5.48 6.21
C GLY A 268 -11.32 -4.98 4.76
N GLN A 269 -12.34 -5.38 3.98
CA GLN A 269 -12.54 -4.88 2.62
C GLN A 269 -13.59 -3.76 2.54
N VAL A 270 -14.24 -3.44 3.65
CA VAL A 270 -15.44 -2.58 3.68
C VAL A 270 -15.12 -1.16 4.15
N ILE A 271 -14.09 -0.97 5.00
CA ILE A 271 -13.71 0.34 5.50
C ILE A 271 -12.37 0.74 4.87
N PRO A 272 -12.36 1.68 3.91
CA PRO A 272 -11.13 2.16 3.30
C PRO A 272 -10.21 2.90 4.29
N PRO A 273 -8.91 3.02 3.97
CA PRO A 273 -7.99 3.96 4.64
C PRO A 273 -8.55 5.36 4.79
N PHE A 274 -8.29 6.01 5.93
CA PHE A 274 -8.68 7.40 6.23
C PHE A 274 -10.19 7.65 6.14
N SER A 275 -11.01 6.62 6.38
CA SER A 275 -12.46 6.76 6.37
C SER A 275 -12.98 7.28 7.72
N PRO A 276 -13.65 8.44 7.75
CA PRO A 276 -14.46 8.83 8.90
C PRO A 276 -15.70 7.93 8.97
N LEU A 277 -16.15 7.67 10.20
CA LEU A 277 -17.22 6.72 10.47
C LEU A 277 -18.39 7.43 11.15
N VAL A 278 -19.60 6.97 10.84
CA VAL A 278 -20.81 7.31 11.59
C VAL A 278 -21.24 6.09 12.37
N PHE A 279 -21.53 6.25 13.66
CA PHE A 279 -22.17 5.23 14.46
C PHE A 279 -23.44 5.77 15.09
N ASP A 280 -24.55 5.07 14.91
CA ASP A 280 -25.70 5.22 15.80
C ASP A 280 -25.52 4.20 16.92
N VAL A 281 -25.50 4.66 18.18
CA VAL A 281 -25.25 3.82 19.36
C VAL A 281 -26.35 3.97 20.40
N GLU A 282 -26.57 2.93 21.19
CA GLU A 282 -27.42 2.91 22.36
C GLU A 282 -26.69 2.18 23.50
N LEU A 283 -26.40 2.90 24.60
CA LEU A 283 -25.79 2.30 25.79
C LEU A 283 -26.87 1.61 26.63
N LEU A 284 -26.99 0.30 26.50
CA LEU A 284 -28.05 -0.50 27.11
C LEU A 284 -27.78 -0.73 28.60
N GLU A 285 -26.55 -1.14 28.93
CA GLU A 285 -26.21 -1.64 30.25
C GLU A 285 -24.75 -1.40 30.61
N ILE A 286 -24.50 -1.18 31.90
CA ILE A 286 -23.17 -1.29 32.52
C ILE A 286 -23.23 -2.58 33.34
N VAL A 287 -22.48 -3.58 32.91
CA VAL A 287 -22.45 -4.91 33.51
C VAL A 287 -21.68 -4.82 34.82
N LYS A 288 -22.30 -5.29 35.90
CA LYS A 288 -21.69 -5.34 37.23
C LYS A 288 -20.73 -6.52 37.34
#